data_AF-A0A4D8XNA6-F1
#
_entry.id   AF-A0A4D8XNA6-F1
#
_cell.length_a   1.000
_cell.length_b   1.000
_cell.length_c   1.000
_cell.angle_alpha   90.00
_cell.angle_beta   90.00
_cell.angle_gamma   90.00
#
_symmetry.space_group_name_H-M   'P 1'
#
loop_
_entity.id
_entity.type
_entity.pdbx_description
1 polymer ?
#
loop_
_entity_poly.entity_id
_entity_poly.type
_entity_poly.pdbx_seq_one_letter_code
_entity_poly.pdbx_strand_id
1 'polypeptide(L)' 'MSSRFLCLSLLVVLVVVSVAVANDEENNFMKRDCLCHGKSGVFYFFNKEGCPTGLGYTGFCKYELGTCCYT' A
#
# COMPACT_ATOMS: atom_id res chain seq x y z
N MET A 1 -12.74 14.60 -40.36
CA MET A 1 -13.51 13.88 -39.32
C MET A 1 -12.53 13.17 -38.40
N SER A 2 -11.72 13.91 -37.62
CA SER A 2 -10.51 13.33 -36.99
C SER A 2 -10.17 13.93 -35.61
N SER A 3 -10.60 15.16 -35.31
CA SER A 3 -10.27 15.84 -34.04
C SER A 3 -10.99 15.24 -32.82
N ARG A 4 -12.18 14.65 -33.00
CA ARG A 4 -12.99 14.11 -31.90
C ARG A 4 -12.44 12.80 -31.34
N PHE A 5 -11.81 12.00 -32.21
CA PHE A 5 -11.19 10.72 -31.83
C PHE A 5 -9.88 10.92 -31.06
N LEU A 6 -9.12 11.99 -31.36
CA LEU A 6 -7.88 12.34 -30.66
C LEU A 6 -8.15 12.76 -29.20
N CYS A 7 -9.19 13.55 -28.95
CA CYS A 7 -9.54 13.94 -27.58
C CYS A 7 -10.00 12.75 -26.72
N LEU A 8 -10.77 11.83 -27.30
CA LEU A 8 -11.23 10.63 -26.59
C LEU A 8 -10.07 9.71 -26.22
N SER A 9 -9.08 9.55 -27.10
CA SER A 9 -7.91 8.72 -26.83
C SER A 9 -7.01 9.32 -25.75
N LEU A 10 -6.84 10.66 -25.72
CA LEU A 10 -6.13 11.36 -24.64
C LEU A 10 -6.79 11.15 -23.28
N LEU A 11 -8.12 11.25 -23.19
CA LEU A 11 -8.86 11.05 -21.95
C LEU A 11 -8.70 9.62 -21.42
N VAL A 12 -8.76 8.61 -22.30
CA VAL A 12 -8.56 7.20 -21.90
C VAL A 12 -7.16 6.97 -21.34
N VAL A 13 -6.12 7.51 -21.98
CA VAL A 13 -4.73 7.38 -21.49
C VAL A 13 -4.57 8.05 -20.12
N LEU A 14 -5.11 9.24 -19.93
CA LEU A 14 -5.09 9.97 -18.66
C LEU A 14 -5.77 9.19 -17.52
N VAL A 15 -6.91 8.55 -17.80
CA VAL A 15 -7.61 7.73 -16.81
C VAL A 15 -6.79 6.49 -16.46
N VAL A 16 -6.23 5.76 -17.43
CA VAL A 16 -5.45 4.55 -17.16
C VAL A 16 -4.18 4.86 -16.33
N VAL A 17 -3.47 5.94 -16.65
CA VAL A 17 -2.29 6.37 -15.89
C VAL A 17 -2.66 6.77 -14.45
N SER A 18 -3.78 7.45 -14.25
CA SER A 18 -4.23 7.87 -12.91
C SER A 18 -4.58 6.67 -12.02
N VAL A 19 -5.21 5.64 -12.59
CA VAL A 19 -5.59 4.42 -11.84
C VAL A 19 -4.35 3.59 -11.50
N ALA A 20 -3.36 3.52 -12.39
CA ALA A 20 -2.11 2.81 -12.10
C ALA A 20 -1.32 3.50 -10.97
N VAL A 21 -1.17 4.82 -11.01
CA VAL A 21 -0.45 5.58 -9.98
C VAL A 21 -1.11 5.51 -8.60
N ALA A 22 -2.45 5.57 -8.54
CA ALA A 22 -3.17 5.48 -7.26
C ALA A 22 -2.99 4.10 -6.59
N ASN A 23 -2.87 3.03 -7.38
CA ASN A 23 -2.77 1.66 -6.87
C ASN A 23 -1.37 1.34 -6.32
N ASP A 24 -0.33 1.99 -6.85
CA ASP A 24 1.04 1.88 -6.36
C ASP A 24 1.24 2.69 -5.06
N GLU A 25 0.65 3.87 -4.93
CA GLU A 25 0.81 4.67 -3.70
C GLU A 25 0.02 4.12 -2.51
N GLU A 26 -1.22 3.63 -2.71
CA GLU A 26 -2.02 3.10 -1.59
C GLU A 26 -1.38 1.86 -0.94
N ASN A 27 -0.77 0.99 -1.74
CA ASN A 27 -0.09 -0.22 -1.25
C ASN A 27 1.28 0.09 -0.61
N ASN A 28 1.99 1.11 -1.08
CA ASN A 28 3.30 1.48 -0.52
C ASN A 28 3.20 2.41 0.70
N PHE A 29 2.14 3.22 0.81
CA PHE A 29 1.98 4.14 1.94
C PHE A 29 1.66 3.41 3.26
N MET A 30 1.03 2.24 3.16
CA MET A 30 0.63 1.44 4.31
C MET A 30 1.69 0.43 4.75
N LYS A 31 2.76 0.21 3.96
CA LYS A 31 3.77 -0.81 4.19
C LYS A 31 5.13 -0.16 4.46
N ARG A 32 5.36 0.29 5.69
CA ARG A 32 6.68 0.79 6.10
C ARG A 32 7.51 -0.30 6.75
N ASP A 33 8.81 -0.30 6.51
CA ASP A 33 9.71 -1.14 7.28
C ASP A 33 9.74 -0.68 8.74
N CYS A 34 9.69 -1.63 9.67
CA CYS A 34 9.78 -1.38 11.10
C CYS A 34 10.70 -2.40 11.76
N LEU A 35 11.24 -2.02 12.92
CA LEU A 35 12.14 -2.87 13.68
C LEU A 35 11.53 -3.17 15.05
N CYS A 36 11.27 -4.46 15.30
CA CYS A 36 10.70 -4.96 16.55
C CYS A 36 11.59 -6.08 17.10
N HIS A 37 12.09 -5.92 18.33
CA HIS A 37 12.99 -6.88 18.98
C HIS A 37 14.23 -7.26 18.14
N GLY A 38 14.77 -6.31 17.36
CA GLY A 38 15.92 -6.57 16.47
C GLY A 38 15.56 -7.28 15.16
N LYS A 39 14.27 -7.56 14.91
CA LYS A 39 13.78 -8.15 13.67
C LYS A 39 13.14 -7.08 12.79
N SER A 40 13.42 -7.15 11.49
CA SER A 40 12.76 -6.31 10.49
C SER A 40 11.36 -6.86 10.21
N GLY A 41 10.39 -5.98 10.07
CA GLY A 41 8.99 -6.31 9.84
C GLY A 41 8.27 -5.27 9.02
N VAL A 42 6.97 -5.50 8.84
CA VAL A 42 6.06 -4.66 8.09
C VAL A 42 5.16 -3.89 9.06
N PHE A 43 5.21 -2.57 8.99
CA PHE A 43 4.37 -1.67 9.74
C PHE A 43 3.05 -1.50 9.03
N TYR A 44 1.95 -1.80 9.71
CA TYR A 44 0.59 -1.54 9.27
C TYR A 44 0.05 -0.32 9.99
N PHE A 45 -0.14 0.76 9.24
CA PHE A 45 -0.69 2.01 9.76
C PHE A 45 -2.19 1.83 10.09
N PHE A 46 -2.64 2.43 11.20
CA PHE A 46 -4.01 2.30 11.76
C PHE A 46 -4.49 0.89 12.15
N ASN A 47 -3.74 -0.17 11.85
CA ASN A 47 -4.10 -1.51 12.28
C ASN A 47 -3.67 -1.74 13.74
N LYS A 48 -4.61 -1.64 14.68
CA LYS A 48 -4.36 -1.81 16.13
C LYS A 48 -4.74 -3.20 16.65
N GLU A 49 -5.42 -4.00 15.84
CA GLU A 49 -5.98 -5.30 16.24
C GLU A 49 -4.94 -6.42 16.21
N GLY A 50 -3.86 -6.24 15.46
CA GLY A 50 -2.75 -7.18 15.37
C GLY A 50 -2.30 -7.35 13.93
N CYS A 51 -1.55 -8.41 13.66
CA CYS A 51 -1.10 -8.69 12.31
C CYS A 51 -2.15 -9.41 11.49
N PRO A 52 -2.28 -9.08 10.19
CA PRO A 52 -3.14 -9.83 9.29
C PRO A 52 -2.73 -11.31 9.28
N THR A 53 -3.74 -12.18 9.42
CA THR A 53 -3.56 -13.62 9.41
C THR A 53 -3.29 -14.13 8.00
N GLY A 54 -2.58 -15.25 7.87
CA GLY A 54 -2.27 -15.85 6.56
C GLY A 54 -1.02 -15.31 5.86
N LEU A 55 -0.32 -14.32 6.44
CA LEU A 55 0.93 -13.76 5.88
C LEU A 55 2.22 -14.28 6.54
N GLY A 56 2.12 -15.27 7.43
CA GLY A 56 3.30 -15.95 7.99
C GLY A 56 4.07 -15.17 9.08
N TYR A 57 3.46 -14.15 9.68
CA TYR A 57 4.05 -13.45 10.83
C TYR A 57 4.12 -14.35 12.06
N THR A 58 5.24 -14.31 12.78
CA THR A 58 5.41 -15.06 14.04
C THR A 58 5.12 -14.22 15.27
N GLY A 59 5.16 -12.89 15.14
CA GLY A 59 4.93 -11.97 16.24
C GLY A 59 4.72 -10.54 15.77
N PHE A 60 4.45 -9.66 16.74
CA PHE A 60 4.17 -8.26 16.48
C PHE A 60 4.54 -7.33 17.64
N CYS A 61 4.86 -6.08 17.30
CA CYS A 61 4.99 -4.96 18.23
C CYS A 61 3.83 -3.98 18.01
N LYS A 62 3.14 -3.58 19.07
CA LYS A 62 2.15 -2.49 19.01
C LYS A 62 2.86 -1.14 19.11
N TYR A 63 2.49 -0.21 18.24
CA TYR A 63 2.91 1.19 18.27
C TYR A 63 1.67 2.08 18.40
N GLU A 64 1.88 3.35 18.71
CA GLU A 64 0.79 4.33 18.87
C GLU A 64 -0.08 4.48 17.61
N LEU A 65 0.57 4.43 16.44
CA LEU A 65 -0.03 4.67 15.12
C LEU A 65 -0.36 3.38 14.34
N GLY A 66 -0.11 2.20 14.91
CA GLY A 66 -0.30 0.93 14.19
C GLY A 66 0.43 -0.25 14.80
N THR A 67 0.68 -1.27 13.98
CA THR A 67 1.33 -2.52 14.42
C THR A 67 2.46 -2.91 13.48
N CYS A 68 3.61 -3.27 14.04
CA CYS A 68 4.74 -3.84 13.30
C CYS A 68 4.66 -5.37 13.36
N CYS A 69 4.63 -6.01 12.19
CA CYS A 69 4.49 -7.45 12.03
C CYS A 69 5.78 -8.05 11.50
N TYR A 70 6.34 -9.03 12.20
CA TYR A 70 7.62 -9.65 11.83
C TYR A 70 7.52 -11.18 11.79
N THR A 71 8.48 -11.79 11.10
CA THR A 71 8.66 -13.25 11.05
C THR A 71 9.66 -13.72 12.11
#